data_AF-G5AR49-F1
#
_entry.id   AF-G5AR49-F1
#
_cell.length_a   1.000
_cell.length_b   1.000
_cell.length_c   1.000
_cell.angle_alpha   90.00
_cell.angle_beta   90.00
_cell.angle_gamma   90.00
#
_symmetry.space_group_name_H-M   'P 1'
#
loop_
_entity.id
_entity.type
_entity.pdbx_description
1 polymer ?
#
loop_
_entity_poly.entity_id
_entity_poly.type
_entity_poly.pdbx_seq_one_letter_code
_entity_poly.pdbx_strand_id
1 'polypeptide(L)'
;MQKKLSEYMKALINKTELLNEFYEPNALMMEEEGGIIAGLLVGLNVIDTNFCMKGDLDSQVGIIDFSMYLKDGNSSKGSEGNGLITAILDQNSYMEELNRHLNATINNLQAKVDAFEKSNTKLTEELAVSNNRIITLQEEMERVKEESTYILESNWKGPKQYRTTDSQALSEARKHLKEETQLQLVVERELELQIGMQQEMELSMKMLEKDVCEKQEALVSLRLQLDDFRALKHELARVQT
;
A
#
# COMPACT_ATOMS: atom_id res chain seq x y z
N MET A 1 -27.78 29.87 16.61
CA MET A 1 -29.25 29.85 16.48
C MET A 1 -29.98 30.20 17.77
N GLN A 2 -29.95 29.38 18.83
CA GLN A 2 -30.74 29.63 20.05
C GLN A 2 -30.21 30.79 20.93
N LYS A 3 -29.02 31.34 20.65
CA LYS A 3 -28.38 32.42 21.42
C LYS A 3 -28.19 32.12 22.92
N LYS A 4 -27.97 30.83 23.24
CA LYS A 4 -27.81 30.31 24.61
C LYS A 4 -26.48 29.58 24.84
N LEU A 5 -25.55 29.67 23.88
CA LEU A 5 -24.28 28.94 23.97
C LEU A 5 -23.48 29.34 25.21
N SER A 6 -23.43 30.63 25.52
CA SER A 6 -22.77 31.15 26.74
C SER A 6 -23.45 30.69 28.03
N GLU A 7 -24.78 30.64 28.05
CA GLU A 7 -25.56 30.14 29.21
C GLU A 7 -25.29 28.66 29.46
N TYR A 8 -25.25 27.83 28.42
CA TYR A 8 -24.96 26.41 28.53
C TYR A 8 -23.52 26.15 28.96
N MET A 9 -22.54 26.85 28.36
CA MET A 9 -21.13 26.71 28.75
C MET A 9 -20.90 27.15 30.20
N LYS A 10 -21.54 28.24 30.64
CA LYS A 10 -21.47 28.69 32.03
C LYS A 10 -22.12 27.70 32.99
N ALA A 11 -23.27 27.13 32.64
CA ALA A 11 -23.94 26.11 33.45
C ALA A 11 -23.10 24.81 33.55
N LEU A 12 -22.33 24.50 32.50
CA LEU A 12 -21.44 23.36 32.46
C LEU A 12 -20.22 23.55 33.38
N ILE A 13 -19.53 24.69 33.28
CA ILE A 13 -18.36 25.00 34.12
C ILE A 13 -18.72 25.09 35.61
N ASN A 14 -19.94 25.54 35.94
CA ASN A 14 -20.43 25.57 37.32
C ASN A 14 -20.70 24.17 37.91
N LYS A 15 -20.70 23.11 37.10
CA LYS A 15 -20.86 21.72 37.53
C LYS A 15 -19.53 20.97 37.47
N THR A 16 -18.55 21.47 38.24
CA THR A 16 -17.19 20.91 38.31
C THR A 16 -17.17 19.43 38.69
N GLU A 17 -18.09 18.96 39.55
CA GLU A 17 -18.20 17.55 39.93
C GLU A 17 -18.48 16.61 38.74
N LEU A 18 -19.33 17.05 37.79
CA LEU A 18 -19.64 16.28 36.59
C LEU A 18 -18.50 16.41 35.56
N LEU A 19 -17.87 17.58 35.47
CA LEU A 19 -16.78 17.83 34.54
C LEU A 19 -15.52 17.02 34.88
N ASN A 20 -15.28 16.76 36.16
CA ASN A 20 -14.16 15.95 36.62
C ASN A 20 -14.25 14.47 36.17
N GLU A 21 -15.41 14.01 35.68
CA GLU A 21 -15.56 12.66 35.09
C GLU A 21 -15.04 12.62 33.64
N PHE A 22 -15.03 13.75 32.93
CA PHE A 22 -14.71 13.84 31.50
C PHE A 22 -13.42 14.63 31.20
N TYR A 23 -12.95 15.44 32.16
CA TYR A 23 -11.81 16.33 32.00
C TYR A 23 -10.81 16.16 33.13
N GLU A 24 -9.52 16.16 32.76
CA GLU A 24 -8.41 16.19 33.71
C GLU A 24 -8.40 17.49 34.52
N PRO A 25 -7.85 17.50 35.75
CA PRO A 25 -7.86 18.67 36.64
C PRO A 25 -7.24 19.94 36.04
N ASN A 26 -6.27 19.77 35.16
CA ASN A 26 -5.51 20.80 34.45
C ASN A 26 -6.03 21.05 33.02
N ALA A 27 -7.21 20.55 32.68
CA ALA A 27 -7.86 20.85 31.41
C ALA A 27 -8.40 22.28 31.40
N LEU A 28 -8.42 22.90 30.23
CA LEU A 28 -8.86 24.29 30.03
C LEU A 28 -10.27 24.58 30.57
N MET A 29 -11.17 23.59 30.58
CA MET A 29 -12.53 23.72 31.10
C MET A 29 -12.62 23.65 32.64
N MET A 30 -11.58 23.16 33.31
CA MET A 30 -11.49 23.01 34.77
C MET A 30 -10.77 24.20 35.45
N GLU A 31 -10.04 24.99 34.67
CA GLU A 31 -9.28 26.16 35.12
C GLU A 31 -10.06 27.47 34.88
N GLU A 32 -9.50 28.60 35.32
CA GLU A 32 -10.13 29.94 35.21
C GLU A 32 -10.45 30.32 33.75
N GLU A 33 -9.67 29.81 32.80
CA GLU A 33 -9.83 30.02 31.36
C GLU A 33 -11.20 29.58 30.85
N GLY A 34 -11.79 28.52 31.39
CA GLY A 34 -13.12 28.06 31.01
C GLY A 34 -14.18 29.15 31.29
N GLY A 35 -14.09 29.78 32.47
CA GLY A 35 -14.96 30.89 32.87
C GLY A 35 -14.80 32.11 31.96
N ILE A 36 -13.57 32.43 31.58
CA ILE A 36 -13.26 33.53 30.64
C ILE A 36 -13.88 33.26 29.27
N ILE A 37 -13.74 32.04 28.73
CA ILE A 37 -14.34 31.65 27.44
C ILE A 37 -15.87 31.75 27.51
N ALA A 38 -16.51 31.26 28.58
CA ALA A 38 -17.96 31.39 28.73
C ALA A 38 -18.41 32.86 28.78
N GLY A 39 -17.61 33.75 29.38
CA GLY A 39 -17.83 35.20 29.36
C GLY A 39 -17.72 35.82 27.97
N LEU A 40 -16.68 35.44 27.21
CA LEU A 40 -16.49 35.92 25.83
C LEU A 40 -17.62 35.46 24.90
N LEU A 41 -18.15 34.25 25.10
CA LEU A 41 -19.26 33.71 24.31
C LEU A 41 -20.57 34.50 24.48
N VAL A 42 -20.71 35.35 25.51
CA VAL A 42 -21.88 36.25 25.66
C VAL A 42 -21.96 37.24 24.50
N GLY A 43 -20.83 37.68 23.94
CA GLY A 43 -20.79 38.57 22.79
C GLY A 43 -21.43 37.97 21.53
N LEU A 44 -21.45 36.64 21.42
CA LEU A 44 -22.07 35.94 20.28
C LEU A 44 -23.59 35.99 20.29
N ASN A 45 -24.22 36.38 21.41
CA ASN A 45 -25.69 36.48 21.51
C ASN A 45 -26.27 37.57 20.59
N VAL A 46 -25.47 38.58 20.23
CA VAL A 46 -25.88 39.66 19.34
C VAL A 46 -25.87 39.21 17.88
N ILE A 47 -25.10 38.17 17.55
CA ILE A 47 -24.98 37.68 16.17
C ILE A 47 -26.23 36.90 15.79
N ASP A 48 -26.90 37.35 14.73
CA ASP A 48 -28.01 36.62 14.15
C ASP A 48 -27.48 35.50 13.26
N THR A 49 -27.74 34.26 13.65
CA THR A 49 -27.22 33.07 12.98
C THR A 49 -28.36 32.14 12.63
N ASN A 50 -28.61 32.00 11.33
CA ASN A 50 -29.61 31.08 10.80
C ASN A 50 -28.92 29.96 10.01
N PHE A 51 -28.35 29.00 10.76
CA PHE A 51 -27.71 27.83 10.17
C PHE A 51 -28.74 26.71 10.03
N CYS A 52 -29.00 26.22 8.82
CA CYS A 52 -29.87 25.08 8.63
C CYS A 52 -29.14 23.82 9.13
N MET A 53 -29.62 23.19 10.21
CA MET A 53 -29.05 21.93 10.72
C MET A 53 -29.49 20.69 9.90
N LYS A 54 -29.98 20.90 8.66
CA LYS A 54 -30.46 19.82 7.80
C LYS A 54 -29.32 19.37 6.89
N GLY A 55 -28.39 18.61 7.45
CA GLY A 55 -27.21 18.09 6.76
C GLY A 55 -26.38 17.18 7.67
N ASP A 56 -25.55 16.34 7.05
CA ASP A 56 -24.61 15.49 7.76
C ASP A 56 -23.43 16.33 8.29
N LEU A 57 -23.24 16.33 9.61
CA LEU A 57 -22.17 17.08 10.30
C LEU A 57 -20.85 16.30 10.33
N ASP A 58 -20.87 15.02 9.96
CA ASP A 58 -19.70 14.13 10.05
C ASP A 58 -18.76 14.29 8.84
N SER A 59 -19.22 14.91 7.75
CA SER A 59 -18.40 15.22 6.58
C SER A 59 -18.09 16.71 6.48
N GLN A 60 -16.79 17.07 6.40
CA GLN A 60 -16.36 18.46 6.25
C GLN A 60 -16.62 18.96 4.82
N VAL A 61 -17.86 19.33 4.49
CA VAL A 61 -18.13 20.12 3.28
C VAL A 61 -19.26 21.11 3.52
N GLY A 62 -18.89 22.38 3.65
CA GLY A 62 -19.80 23.51 3.51
C GLY A 62 -19.08 24.59 2.72
N ILE A 63 -18.95 24.43 1.41
CA ILE A 63 -18.58 25.54 0.54
C ILE A 63 -19.69 26.57 0.69
N ILE A 64 -19.40 27.67 1.37
CA ILE A 64 -20.34 28.78 1.54
C ILE A 64 -20.36 29.53 0.20
N ASP A 65 -21.43 29.37 -0.57
CA ASP A 65 -21.62 30.11 -1.81
C ASP A 65 -22.01 31.57 -1.51
N PHE A 66 -21.05 32.48 -1.61
CA PHE A 66 -21.26 33.92 -1.46
C PHE A 66 -21.76 34.59 -2.74
N SER A 67 -21.97 33.85 -3.84
CA SER A 67 -22.35 34.41 -5.14
C SER A 67 -23.69 35.15 -5.11
N MET A 68 -24.61 34.77 -4.21
CA MET A 68 -25.86 35.50 -3.99
C MET A 68 -25.68 36.85 -3.29
N TYR A 69 -24.63 37.01 -2.48
CA TYR A 69 -24.34 38.24 -1.72
C TYR A 69 -23.32 39.15 -2.41
N LEU A 70 -22.54 38.62 -3.35
CA LEU A 70 -21.58 39.36 -4.17
C LEU A 70 -22.19 39.96 -5.44
N LYS A 71 -23.52 39.83 -5.64
CA LYS A 71 -24.18 40.42 -6.81
C LYS A 71 -24.27 41.94 -6.62
N ASP A 72 -23.21 42.63 -7.05
CA ASP A 72 -23.05 44.08 -6.97
C ASP A 72 -24.29 44.81 -7.51
N GLY A 73 -25.05 45.37 -6.59
CA GLY A 73 -25.97 46.45 -6.88
C GLY A 73 -25.16 47.69 -7.21
N ASN A 74 -25.01 47.96 -8.51
CA ASN A 74 -24.75 49.29 -9.06
C ASN A 74 -23.29 49.80 -8.98
N SER A 75 -22.43 49.41 -9.92
CA SER A 75 -21.33 50.28 -10.36
C SER A 75 -21.00 50.12 -11.84
N SER A 76 -21.17 51.22 -12.60
CA SER A 76 -20.86 51.35 -14.02
C SER A 76 -19.33 51.40 -14.31
N LYS A 77 -18.54 50.62 -13.57
CA LYS A 77 -17.12 50.32 -13.83
C LYS A 77 -16.83 48.81 -13.88
N GLY A 78 -17.87 47.97 -13.87
CA GLY A 78 -17.79 46.50 -13.72
C GLY A 78 -17.18 45.68 -14.86
N SER A 79 -16.48 46.28 -15.83
CA SER A 79 -15.82 45.51 -16.90
C SER A 79 -14.38 45.14 -16.57
N GLU A 80 -13.62 46.02 -15.91
CA GLU A 80 -12.19 45.77 -15.62
C GLU A 80 -11.98 44.92 -14.37
N GLY A 81 -12.77 45.16 -13.31
CA GLY A 81 -12.73 44.36 -12.08
C GLY A 81 -13.15 42.90 -12.31
N ASN A 82 -14.16 42.68 -13.14
CA ASN A 82 -14.61 41.33 -13.49
C ASN A 82 -13.57 40.58 -14.34
N GLY A 83 -12.89 41.25 -15.27
CA GLY A 83 -11.80 40.63 -16.03
C GLY A 83 -10.60 40.26 -15.15
N LEU A 84 -10.27 41.10 -14.17
CA LEU A 84 -9.21 40.82 -13.20
C LEU A 84 -9.58 39.64 -12.28
N ILE A 85 -10.84 39.57 -11.84
CA ILE A 85 -11.35 38.45 -11.03
C ILE A 85 -11.29 37.14 -11.83
N THR A 86 -11.73 37.14 -13.09
CA THR A 86 -11.64 35.94 -13.96
C THR A 86 -10.18 35.49 -14.14
N ALA A 87 -9.25 36.41 -14.39
CA ALA A 87 -7.83 36.07 -14.54
C ALA A 87 -7.22 35.49 -13.24
N ILE A 88 -7.62 36.02 -12.07
CA ILE A 88 -7.19 35.49 -10.78
C ILE A 88 -7.77 34.09 -10.54
N LEU A 89 -9.03 33.85 -10.92
CA LEU A 89 -9.66 32.53 -10.81
C LEU A 89 -9.04 31.49 -11.73
N ASP A 90 -8.70 31.87 -12.97
CA ASP A 90 -8.00 31.00 -13.92
C ASP A 90 -6.59 30.66 -13.41
N GLN A 91 -5.88 31.66 -12.87
CA GLN A 91 -4.57 31.45 -12.25
C GLN A 91 -4.66 30.55 -11.01
N ASN A 92 -5.70 30.72 -10.19
CA ASN A 92 -5.92 29.86 -9.03
C ASN A 92 -6.23 28.42 -9.45
N SER A 93 -7.09 28.24 -10.47
CA SER A 93 -7.41 26.92 -11.02
C SER A 93 -6.17 26.21 -11.58
N TYR A 94 -5.30 26.95 -12.29
CA TYR A 94 -4.03 26.41 -12.77
C TYR A 94 -3.12 25.98 -11.61
N MET A 95 -3.03 26.80 -10.56
CA MET A 95 -2.20 26.48 -9.38
C MET A 95 -2.74 25.28 -8.60
N GLU A 96 -4.06 25.15 -8.48
CA GLU A 96 -4.72 24.00 -7.88
C GLU A 96 -4.45 22.71 -8.66
N GLU A 97 -4.53 22.75 -9.99
CA GLU A 97 -4.24 21.59 -10.84
C GLU A 97 -2.76 21.21 -10.78
N LEU A 98 -1.85 22.19 -10.75
CA LEU A 98 -0.42 21.95 -10.56
C LEU A 98 -0.15 21.29 -9.20
N ASN A 99 -0.75 21.79 -8.12
CA ASN A 99 -0.65 21.20 -6.79
C ASN A 99 -1.24 19.78 -6.76
N ARG A 100 -2.34 19.52 -7.47
CA ARG A 100 -2.91 18.18 -7.61
C ARG A 100 -1.94 17.22 -8.28
N HIS A 101 -1.27 17.67 -9.35
CA HIS A 101 -0.30 16.86 -10.08
C HIS A 101 0.99 16.59 -9.26
N LEU A 102 1.44 17.59 -8.50
CA LEU A 102 2.55 17.46 -7.55
C LEU A 102 2.21 16.47 -6.44
N ASN A 103 1.03 16.59 -5.82
CA ASN A 103 0.57 15.65 -4.80
C ASN A 103 0.44 14.22 -5.34
N ALA A 104 -0.06 14.05 -6.57
CA ALA A 104 -0.09 12.74 -7.21
C ALA A 104 1.32 12.15 -7.41
N THR A 105 2.29 13.00 -7.77
CA THR A 105 3.70 12.58 -7.95
C THR A 105 4.33 12.21 -6.61
N ILE A 106 4.10 13.00 -5.55
CA ILE A 106 4.56 12.70 -4.19
C ILE A 106 4.00 11.37 -3.71
N ASN A 107 2.69 11.13 -3.88
CA ASN A 107 2.06 9.86 -3.50
C ASN A 107 2.62 8.67 -4.29
N ASN A 108 2.91 8.84 -5.59
CA ASN A 108 3.52 7.78 -6.40
C ASN A 108 4.95 7.47 -5.93
N LEU A 109 5.74 8.50 -5.65
CA LEU A 109 7.10 8.34 -5.13
C LEU A 109 7.09 7.69 -3.75
N GLN A 110 6.17 8.09 -2.86
CA GLN A 110 6.01 7.48 -1.55
C GLN A 110 5.70 5.99 -1.66
N ALA A 111 4.74 5.61 -2.53
CA ALA A 111 4.43 4.20 -2.76
C ALA A 111 5.63 3.39 -3.30
N LYS A 112 6.49 4.00 -4.13
CA LYS A 112 7.73 3.36 -4.58
C LYS A 112 8.76 3.22 -3.47
N VAL A 113 8.90 4.23 -2.60
CA VAL A 113 9.77 4.16 -1.42
C VAL A 113 9.32 3.03 -0.51
N ASP A 114 8.04 2.96 -0.17
CA ASP A 114 7.48 1.91 0.69
C ASP A 114 7.68 0.51 0.08
N ALA A 115 7.51 0.38 -1.25
CA ALA A 115 7.76 -0.87 -1.96
C ALA A 115 9.24 -1.28 -1.93
N PHE A 116 10.16 -0.33 -2.11
CA PHE A 116 11.60 -0.59 -2.02
C PHE A 116 12.04 -0.92 -0.59
N GLU A 117 11.52 -0.22 0.42
CA GLU A 117 11.79 -0.53 1.83
C GLU A 117 11.35 -1.95 2.16
N LYS A 118 10.13 -2.34 1.77
CA LYS A 118 9.62 -3.71 1.95
C LYS A 118 10.44 -4.76 1.20
N SER A 119 11.00 -4.42 0.05
CA SER A 119 11.90 -5.31 -0.68
C SER A 119 13.25 -5.45 0.02
N ASN A 120 13.80 -4.34 0.55
CA ASN A 120 15.07 -4.34 1.27
C ASN A 120 15.00 -5.14 2.57
N THR A 121 13.90 -5.06 3.32
CA THR A 121 13.72 -5.87 4.54
C THR A 121 13.73 -7.36 4.20
N LYS A 122 12.98 -7.78 3.17
CA LYS A 122 12.97 -9.17 2.69
C LYS A 122 14.36 -9.66 2.27
N LEU A 123 15.08 -8.86 1.48
CA LEU A 123 16.45 -9.22 1.05
C LEU A 123 17.41 -9.35 2.25
N THR A 124 17.23 -8.52 3.27
CA THR A 124 18.02 -8.60 4.51
C THR A 124 17.70 -9.87 5.30
N GLU A 125 16.42 -10.26 5.37
CA GLU A 125 15.98 -11.51 5.98
C GLU A 125 16.50 -12.74 5.23
N GLU A 126 16.39 -12.76 3.90
CA GLU A 126 16.91 -13.83 3.04
C GLU A 126 18.43 -13.96 3.17
N LEU A 127 19.15 -12.83 3.24
CA LEU A 127 20.59 -12.82 3.48
C LEU A 127 20.95 -13.43 4.84
N ALA A 128 20.19 -13.11 5.89
CA ALA A 128 20.39 -13.68 7.22
C ALA A 128 20.15 -15.20 7.22
N VAL A 129 19.10 -15.68 6.54
CA VAL A 129 18.82 -17.12 6.39
C VAL A 129 19.93 -17.83 5.62
N SER A 130 20.41 -17.25 4.52
CA SER A 130 21.51 -17.79 3.73
C SER A 130 22.82 -17.86 4.53
N ASN A 131 23.15 -16.81 5.29
CA ASN A 131 24.32 -16.81 6.19
C ASN A 131 24.23 -17.91 7.25
N ASN A 132 23.07 -18.11 7.88
CA ASN A 132 22.88 -19.21 8.83
C ASN A 132 23.08 -20.58 8.16
N ARG A 133 22.58 -20.75 6.93
CA ARG A 133 22.78 -21.99 6.17
C ARG A 133 24.25 -22.25 5.87
N ILE A 134 25.02 -21.21 5.51
CA ILE A 134 26.47 -21.30 5.29
C ILE A 134 27.17 -21.75 6.58
N ILE A 135 26.82 -21.16 7.74
CA ILE A 135 27.41 -21.55 9.03
C ILE A 135 27.14 -23.03 9.32
N THR A 136 25.89 -23.51 9.15
CA THR A 136 25.57 -24.92 9.35
C THR A 136 26.38 -25.84 8.44
N LEU A 137 26.52 -25.49 7.16
CA LEU A 137 27.31 -26.27 6.21
C LEU A 137 28.81 -26.26 6.54
N GLN A 138 29.34 -25.13 7.03
CA GLN A 138 30.73 -25.05 7.50
C GLN A 138 30.96 -25.95 8.71
N GLU A 139 30.02 -26.01 9.66
CA GLU A 139 30.09 -26.94 10.80
C GLU A 139 30.03 -28.41 10.37
N GLU A 140 29.14 -28.76 9.43
CA GLU A 140 29.08 -30.11 8.87
C GLU A 140 30.36 -30.49 8.15
N MET A 141 30.93 -29.57 7.37
CA MET A 141 32.20 -29.78 6.69
C MET A 141 33.35 -30.04 7.67
N GLU A 142 33.42 -29.30 8.78
CA GLU A 142 34.46 -29.53 9.80
C GLU A 142 34.22 -30.86 10.53
N ARG A 143 32.96 -31.21 10.87
CA ARG A 143 32.61 -32.53 11.45
C ARG A 143 33.03 -33.68 10.55
N VAL A 144 32.72 -33.61 9.25
CA VAL A 144 33.11 -34.65 8.27
C VAL A 144 34.62 -34.74 8.14
N LYS A 145 35.32 -33.60 8.16
CA LYS A 145 36.79 -33.56 8.11
C LYS A 145 37.40 -34.21 9.36
N GLU A 146 36.88 -33.92 10.55
CA GLU A 146 37.29 -34.55 11.81
C GLU A 146 37.06 -36.08 11.77
N GLU A 147 35.88 -36.53 11.34
CA GLU A 147 35.54 -37.95 11.19
C GLU A 147 36.48 -38.64 10.19
N SER A 148 36.76 -38.00 9.05
CA SER A 148 37.67 -38.51 8.03
C SER A 148 39.11 -38.63 8.55
N THR A 149 39.58 -37.66 9.34
CA THR A 149 40.88 -37.75 10.02
C THR A 149 40.91 -38.86 11.07
N TYR A 150 39.83 -39.03 11.84
CA TYR A 150 39.72 -40.10 12.84
C TYR A 150 39.79 -41.49 12.19
N ILE A 151 39.09 -41.71 11.08
CA ILE A 151 39.11 -42.97 10.32
C ILE A 151 40.51 -43.27 9.75
N LEU A 152 41.23 -42.24 9.30
CA LEU A 152 42.61 -42.36 8.82
C LEU A 152 43.56 -42.78 9.95
N GLU A 153 43.44 -42.17 11.13
CA GLU A 153 44.27 -42.50 12.30
C GLU A 153 43.95 -43.87 12.90
N SER A 154 42.66 -44.26 12.95
CA SER A 154 42.24 -45.58 13.45
C SER A 154 42.72 -46.72 12.55
N ASN A 155 42.73 -46.51 11.22
CA ASN A 155 43.29 -47.47 10.26
C ASN A 155 44.81 -47.67 10.40
N TRP A 156 45.53 -46.74 11.04
CA TRP A 156 46.97 -46.85 11.23
C TRP A 156 47.39 -47.68 12.47
N LYS A 157 46.44 -47.99 13.37
CA LYS A 157 46.69 -48.71 14.65
C LYS A 157 46.24 -50.18 14.67
N GLY A 158 45.64 -50.71 13.59
CA GLY A 158 45.19 -52.11 13.51
C GLY A 158 46.26 -53.12 13.03
N PRO A 159 46.30 -54.37 13.53
CA PRO A 159 47.28 -55.38 13.12
C PRO A 159 47.15 -55.75 11.63
N LYS A 160 48.28 -55.70 10.91
CA LYS A 160 48.43 -56.09 9.50
C LYS A 160 48.26 -57.61 9.32
N GLN A 161 47.04 -58.14 9.24
CA GLN A 161 46.87 -59.52 8.73
C GLN A 161 45.56 -59.85 8.00
N TYR A 162 44.62 -58.91 7.88
CA TYR A 162 43.50 -58.99 6.92
C TYR A 162 43.63 -57.80 5.97
N ARG A 163 44.24 -57.98 4.79
CA ARG A 163 44.41 -56.87 3.81
C ARG A 163 43.96 -57.19 2.39
N THR A 164 43.64 -58.44 2.07
CA THR A 164 43.29 -58.81 0.69
C THR A 164 41.80 -58.73 0.41
N THR A 165 40.94 -59.19 1.32
CA THR A 165 39.47 -59.12 1.15
C THR A 165 38.91 -57.71 1.41
N ASP A 166 39.40 -57.02 2.44
CA ASP A 166 38.94 -55.67 2.79
C ASP A 166 39.38 -54.62 1.77
N SER A 167 40.54 -54.80 1.14
CA SER A 167 41.00 -53.90 0.08
C SER A 167 40.13 -53.99 -1.18
N GLN A 168 39.53 -55.16 -1.44
CA GLN A 168 38.66 -55.39 -2.58
C GLN A 168 37.25 -54.82 -2.31
N ALA A 169 36.70 -55.08 -1.13
CA ALA A 169 35.44 -54.49 -0.67
C ALA A 169 35.52 -52.95 -0.58
N LEU A 170 36.63 -52.38 -0.10
CA LEU A 170 36.85 -50.92 -0.08
C LEU A 170 37.00 -50.33 -1.48
N SER A 171 37.57 -51.08 -2.43
CA SER A 171 37.63 -50.65 -3.83
C SER A 171 36.26 -50.64 -4.50
N GLU A 172 35.43 -51.64 -4.21
CA GLU A 172 34.05 -51.75 -4.71
C GLU A 172 33.16 -50.66 -4.09
N ALA A 173 33.23 -50.43 -2.79
CA ALA A 173 32.51 -49.34 -2.12
C ALA A 173 32.91 -47.96 -2.66
N ARG A 174 34.20 -47.73 -2.94
CA ARG A 174 34.68 -46.49 -3.58
C ARG A 174 34.17 -46.34 -5.01
N LYS A 175 33.99 -47.44 -5.74
CA LYS A 175 33.43 -47.42 -7.09
C LYS A 175 31.94 -47.09 -7.06
N HIS A 176 31.18 -47.74 -6.18
CA HIS A 176 29.76 -47.43 -5.97
C HIS A 176 29.53 -45.98 -5.54
N LEU A 177 30.33 -45.45 -4.60
CA LEU A 177 30.22 -44.06 -4.17
C LEU A 177 30.44 -43.07 -5.33
N LYS A 178 31.37 -43.37 -6.25
CA LYS A 178 31.62 -42.55 -7.45
C LYS A 178 30.48 -42.62 -8.46
N GLU A 179 29.90 -43.81 -8.65
CA GLU A 179 28.74 -44.00 -9.53
C GLU A 179 27.52 -43.26 -8.97
N GLU A 180 27.30 -43.34 -7.65
CA GLU A 180 26.21 -42.65 -6.96
C GLU A 180 26.36 -41.12 -7.01
N THR A 181 27.57 -40.58 -6.80
CA THR A 181 27.81 -39.13 -6.96
C THR A 181 27.62 -38.67 -8.41
N GLN A 182 27.99 -39.49 -9.40
CA GLN A 182 27.69 -39.17 -10.80
C GLN A 182 26.19 -39.17 -11.08
N LEU A 183 25.45 -40.14 -10.55
CA LEU A 183 24.01 -40.21 -10.71
C LEU A 183 23.32 -39.01 -10.06
N GLN A 184 23.77 -38.63 -8.86
CA GLN A 184 23.27 -37.47 -8.14
C GLN A 184 23.47 -36.18 -8.94
N LEU A 185 24.65 -35.97 -9.53
CA LEU A 185 24.91 -34.80 -10.40
C LEU A 185 24.03 -34.78 -11.66
N VAL A 186 23.72 -35.94 -12.25
CA VAL A 186 22.81 -36.02 -13.40
C VAL A 186 21.40 -35.65 -13.00
N VAL A 187 20.91 -36.17 -11.87
CA VAL A 187 19.58 -35.85 -11.33
C VAL A 187 19.48 -34.38 -10.94
N GLU A 188 20.50 -33.81 -10.31
CA GLU A 188 20.55 -32.38 -9.97
C GLU A 188 20.47 -31.51 -11.23
N ARG A 189 21.22 -31.85 -12.29
CA ARG A 189 21.13 -31.16 -13.59
C ARG A 189 19.75 -31.29 -14.23
N GLU A 190 19.13 -32.46 -14.16
CA GLU A 190 17.78 -32.68 -14.73
C GLU A 190 16.70 -31.91 -13.95
N LEU A 191 16.84 -31.81 -12.63
CA LEU A 191 15.98 -30.97 -11.78
C LEU A 191 16.13 -29.47 -12.14
N GLU A 192 17.36 -28.97 -12.34
CA GLU A 192 17.58 -27.59 -12.77
C GLU A 192 16.91 -27.29 -14.12
N LEU A 193 17.00 -28.21 -15.09
CA LEU A 193 16.31 -28.10 -16.37
C LEU A 193 14.79 -28.10 -16.20
N GLN A 194 14.26 -28.99 -15.35
CA GLN A 194 12.82 -29.07 -15.09
C GLN A 194 12.30 -27.79 -14.43
N ILE A 195 13.05 -27.19 -13.50
CA ILE A 195 12.72 -25.89 -12.89
C ILE A 195 12.68 -24.80 -13.97
N GLY A 196 13.67 -24.75 -14.86
CA GLY A 196 13.71 -23.79 -15.96
C GLY A 196 12.50 -23.91 -16.90
N MET A 197 12.17 -25.14 -17.31
CA MET A 197 10.98 -25.39 -18.14
C MET A 197 9.69 -25.00 -17.43
N GLN A 198 9.57 -25.25 -16.12
CA GLN A 198 8.39 -24.87 -15.34
C GLN A 198 8.22 -23.35 -15.27
N GLN A 199 9.31 -22.60 -15.06
CA GLN A 199 9.29 -21.13 -15.06
C GLN A 199 8.89 -20.55 -16.42
N GLU A 200 9.42 -21.10 -17.51
CA GLU A 200 9.08 -20.67 -18.88
C GLU A 200 7.61 -20.97 -19.22
N MET A 201 7.11 -22.15 -18.80
CA MET A 201 5.71 -22.53 -18.94
C MET A 201 4.79 -21.58 -18.15
N GLU A 202 5.14 -21.25 -16.90
CA GLU A 202 4.35 -20.32 -16.07
C GLU A 202 4.29 -18.92 -16.69
N LEU A 203 5.41 -18.41 -17.22
CA LEU A 203 5.45 -17.12 -17.91
C LEU A 203 4.56 -17.15 -19.16
N SER A 204 4.67 -18.21 -19.97
CA SER A 204 3.87 -18.40 -21.18
C SER A 204 2.37 -18.48 -20.86
N MET A 205 2.00 -19.16 -19.77
CA MET A 205 0.62 -19.27 -19.29
C MET A 205 0.06 -17.89 -18.90
N LYS A 206 0.81 -17.09 -18.13
CA LYS A 206 0.40 -15.73 -17.75
C LYS A 206 0.22 -14.82 -18.97
N MET A 207 1.09 -14.94 -19.97
CA MET A 207 0.95 -14.18 -21.22
C MET A 207 -0.31 -14.59 -21.99
N LEU A 208 -0.62 -15.89 -22.05
CA LEU A 208 -1.83 -16.39 -22.68
C LEU A 208 -3.10 -15.95 -21.94
N GLU A 209 -3.11 -16.02 -20.61
CA GLU A 209 -4.21 -15.52 -19.78
C GLU A 209 -4.48 -14.03 -20.05
N LYS A 210 -3.42 -13.24 -20.16
CA LYS A 210 -3.52 -11.81 -20.51
C LYS A 210 -4.13 -11.60 -21.90
N ASP A 211 -3.65 -12.31 -22.93
CA ASP A 211 -4.21 -12.21 -24.29
C ASP A 211 -5.70 -12.61 -24.29
N VAL A 212 -6.08 -13.68 -23.59
CA VAL A 212 -7.49 -14.08 -23.46
C VAL A 212 -8.35 -12.98 -22.83
N CYS A 213 -7.88 -12.35 -21.75
CA CYS A 213 -8.59 -11.23 -21.12
C CYS A 213 -8.75 -10.04 -22.07
N GLU A 214 -7.69 -9.64 -22.78
CA GLU A 214 -7.73 -8.53 -23.75
C GLU A 214 -8.70 -8.84 -24.91
N LYS A 215 -8.71 -10.08 -25.43
CA LYS A 215 -9.68 -10.51 -26.44
C LYS A 215 -11.10 -10.49 -25.91
N GLN A 216 -11.31 -10.90 -24.65
CA GLN A 216 -12.63 -10.88 -24.03
C GLN A 216 -13.17 -9.46 -23.86
N GLU A 217 -12.32 -8.51 -23.44
CA GLU A 217 -12.68 -7.09 -23.37
C GLU A 217 -13.04 -6.51 -24.74
N ALA A 218 -12.24 -6.82 -25.77
CA ALA A 218 -12.53 -6.42 -27.15
C ALA A 218 -13.86 -6.99 -27.65
N LEU A 219 -14.15 -8.26 -27.35
CA LEU A 219 -15.44 -8.89 -27.69
C LEU A 219 -16.62 -8.22 -26.99
N VAL A 220 -16.48 -7.84 -25.71
CA VAL A 220 -17.52 -7.10 -24.97
C VAL A 220 -17.77 -5.74 -25.61
N SER A 221 -16.71 -5.00 -25.95
CA SER A 221 -16.81 -3.71 -26.62
C SER A 221 -17.53 -3.82 -27.98
N LEU A 222 -17.17 -4.81 -28.80
CA LEU A 222 -17.84 -5.06 -30.08
C LEU A 222 -19.32 -5.45 -29.92
N ARG A 223 -19.68 -6.19 -28.87
CA ARG A 223 -21.09 -6.51 -28.57
C ARG A 223 -21.89 -5.27 -28.21
N LEU A 224 -21.33 -4.39 -27.37
CA LEU A 224 -21.95 -3.11 -27.03
C LEU A 224 -22.17 -2.25 -28.28
N GLN A 225 -21.15 -2.13 -29.13
CA GLN A 225 -21.29 -1.41 -30.41
C GLN A 225 -22.39 -2.01 -31.30
N LEU A 226 -22.48 -3.33 -31.41
CA LEU A 226 -23.53 -3.99 -32.18
C LEU A 226 -24.93 -3.73 -31.62
N ASP A 227 -25.08 -3.70 -30.29
CA ASP A 227 -26.35 -3.39 -29.65
C ASP A 227 -26.72 -1.91 -29.83
N ASP A 228 -25.75 -0.99 -29.78
CA ASP A 228 -25.94 0.43 -30.13
C ASP A 228 -26.40 0.59 -31.60
N PHE A 229 -25.75 -0.12 -32.54
CA PHE A 229 -26.15 -0.11 -33.95
C PHE A 229 -27.58 -0.66 -34.14
N ARG A 230 -27.96 -1.71 -33.40
CA ARG A 230 -29.34 -2.23 -33.43
C ARG A 230 -30.33 -1.23 -32.87
N ALA A 231 -30.01 -0.56 -31.77
CA ALA A 231 -30.84 0.48 -31.18
C ALA A 231 -31.05 1.64 -32.16
N LEU A 232 -29.96 2.15 -32.77
CA LEU A 232 -30.01 3.19 -33.80
C LEU A 232 -30.85 2.77 -35.00
N LYS A 233 -30.71 1.52 -35.46
CA LYS A 233 -31.53 0.98 -36.56
C LYS A 233 -33.02 0.99 -36.21
N HIS A 234 -33.39 0.61 -34.98
CA HIS A 234 -34.77 0.65 -34.51
C HIS A 234 -35.31 2.07 -34.40
N GLU A 235 -34.50 3.01 -33.94
CA GLU A 235 -34.85 4.43 -33.86
C GLU A 235 -35.05 5.04 -35.26
N LEU A 236 -34.14 4.77 -36.19
CA LEU A 236 -34.26 5.23 -37.57
C LEU A 236 -35.53 4.67 -38.26
N ALA A 237 -35.84 3.39 -38.02
CA ALA A 237 -37.04 2.77 -38.57
C ALA A 237 -38.34 3.43 -38.03
N ARG A 238 -38.34 3.94 -36.79
CA ARG A 238 -39.48 4.69 -36.23
C ARG A 238 -39.65 6.07 -36.83
N VAL A 239 -38.55 6.72 -37.23
CA VAL A 239 -38.59 8.06 -37.86
C VAL A 239 -39.09 7.99 -39.31
N GLN A 240 -39.01 6.83 -39.96
CA GLN A 240 -39.40 6.63 -41.36
C GLN A 240 -40.84 6.13 -41.58
N THR A 241 -41.61 5.90 -40.50
CA THR A 241 -43.04 5.52 -40.52
C THR A 241 -43.91 6.65 -40.00
#